data_AF-A0A069DYT3-F1
#
_entry.id   AF-A0A069DYT3-F1
#
_cell.length_a   1.000
_cell.length_b   1.000
_cell.length_c   1.000
_cell.angle_alpha   90.00
_cell.angle_beta   90.00
_cell.angle_gamma   90.00
#
_symmetry.space_group_name_H-M   'P 1'
#
loop_
_entity.id
_entity.type
_entity.pdbx_description
1 polymer ?
#
loop_
_entity_poly.entity_id
_entity_poly.type
_entity_poly.pdbx_seq_one_letter_code
_entity_poly.pdbx_strand_id
1 'polypeptide(L)'
;TSFSKMEWLLESFREIRYKLQWQLDNIKLFLYTFFYNHHLDANYVSDICMEPIFWFVDNFTKFLGPFFVACVVLLMTAVIIIAYYIGLPYWWNRNPQVAVVLVIIGNWLKVNTLFHYYMGVVTSPGHPPKGALIQEAVSICRKCIAPKPPRTHHCSVCNKCILKMDHHCPWLNNCVGHYNHRYFFMYMVFIALSTLFLMVFGFDIAYTEVWLQNIDEDDDDNIFGHPVRFNNNSEIIAVPEWDNNTSSELPITEIPTEVVWRRRAITFMAFICSGAFVALTWLSSWHARQIVFGETSIEAHINKAEAKRFSASNKIYINPYNYGSVDNWKIFLGIGNGKSWLHVIFPSPHPPFGDGLTWDSVHSMCRNIEHKKIP
;
A
#
# COMPACT_ATOMS: atom_id res chain seq x y z
N THR A 1 -1.27 13.29 67.22
CA THR A 1 -0.17 12.44 66.69
C THR A 1 -0.42 11.94 65.27
N SER A 2 -1.66 11.86 64.75
CA SER A 2 -1.89 11.51 63.33
C SER A 2 -1.73 12.68 62.36
N PHE A 3 -2.11 13.91 62.75
CA PHE A 3 -2.02 15.11 61.90
C PHE A 3 -0.58 15.46 61.49
N SER A 4 0.36 15.44 62.46
CA SER A 4 1.78 15.67 62.21
C SER A 4 2.44 14.60 61.32
N LYS A 5 1.90 13.38 61.33
CA LYS A 5 2.37 12.29 60.48
C LYS A 5 1.91 12.47 59.03
N MET A 6 0.73 13.04 58.82
CA MET A 6 0.19 13.34 57.50
C MET A 6 0.90 14.52 56.85
N GLU A 7 1.20 15.59 57.61
CA GLU A 7 2.02 16.71 57.14
C GLU A 7 3.43 16.27 56.77
N TRP A 8 4.09 15.46 57.62
CA TRP A 8 5.41 14.93 57.32
C TRP A 8 5.44 14.07 56.04
N LEU A 9 4.41 13.27 55.80
CA LEU A 9 4.28 12.49 54.56
C LEU A 9 4.14 13.40 53.34
N LEU A 10 3.30 14.44 53.42
CA LEU A 10 3.10 15.40 52.33
C LEU A 10 4.39 16.17 52.00
N GLU A 11 5.14 16.60 53.02
CA GLU A 11 6.44 17.25 52.87
C GLU A 11 7.45 16.30 52.18
N SER A 12 7.51 15.05 52.64
CA SER A 12 8.40 14.01 52.10
C SER A 12 8.09 13.68 50.63
N PHE A 13 6.81 13.57 50.27
CA PHE A 13 6.40 13.38 48.87
C PHE A 13 6.79 14.57 47.99
N ARG A 14 6.70 15.79 48.53
CA ARG A 14 7.04 17.03 47.81
C ARG A 14 8.55 17.12 47.55
N GLU A 15 9.36 16.75 48.54
CA GLU A 15 10.82 16.64 48.43
C GLU A 15 11.25 15.55 47.43
N ILE A 16 10.63 14.37 47.50
CA ILE A 16 10.91 13.28 46.54
C ILE A 16 10.56 13.71 45.11
N ARG A 17 9.41 14.36 44.92
CA ARG A 17 9.00 14.88 43.61
C ARG A 17 9.98 15.93 43.10
N TYR A 18 10.44 16.84 43.96
CA TYR A 18 11.42 17.86 43.57
C TYR A 18 12.75 17.24 43.15
N LYS A 19 13.27 16.27 43.92
CA LYS A 19 14.49 15.53 43.55
C LYS A 19 14.34 14.78 42.22
N LEU A 20 13.20 14.12 41.99
CA LEU A 20 12.92 13.44 40.72
C LEU A 20 12.87 14.43 39.55
N GLN A 21 12.17 15.55 39.72
CA GLN A 21 12.07 16.60 38.71
C GLN A 21 13.46 17.14 38.36
N TRP A 22 14.28 17.43 39.37
CA TRP A 22 15.65 17.93 39.20
C TRP A 22 16.57 16.90 38.51
N GLN A 23 16.46 15.62 38.86
CA GLN A 23 17.21 14.56 38.16
C GLN A 23 16.76 14.42 36.70
N LEU A 24 15.46 14.50 36.41
CA LEU A 24 14.95 14.47 35.03
C LEU A 24 15.46 15.66 34.22
N ASP A 25 15.46 16.86 34.81
CA ASP A 25 15.96 18.06 34.15
C ASP A 25 17.47 17.97 33.87
N ASN A 26 18.26 17.41 34.80
CA ASN A 26 19.69 17.18 34.59
C ASN A 26 19.98 16.12 33.53
N ILE A 27 19.22 15.01 33.52
CA ILE A 27 19.33 14.00 32.47
C ILE A 27 18.98 14.63 31.12
N LYS A 28 17.92 15.42 31.05
CA LYS A 28 17.52 16.14 29.84
C LYS A 28 18.63 17.10 29.40
N LEU A 29 19.22 17.88 30.29
CA LEU A 29 20.31 18.81 29.99
C LEU A 29 21.58 18.08 29.52
N PHE A 30 21.91 16.96 30.17
CA PHE A 30 23.01 16.09 29.79
C PHE A 30 22.79 15.51 28.38
N LEU A 31 21.60 14.99 28.08
CA LEU A 31 21.23 14.49 26.75
C LEU A 31 21.29 15.61 25.70
N TYR A 32 20.78 16.81 26.00
CA TYR A 32 20.95 17.94 25.10
C TYR A 32 22.43 18.27 24.90
N THR A 33 23.26 18.30 25.94
CA THR A 33 24.67 18.69 25.76
C THR A 33 25.47 17.65 24.97
N PHE A 34 25.17 16.36 25.14
CA PHE A 34 25.89 15.29 24.45
C PHE A 34 25.40 15.04 23.02
N PHE A 35 24.10 15.24 22.77
CA PHE A 35 23.46 14.90 21.50
C PHE A 35 22.88 16.09 20.73
N TYR A 36 23.01 17.33 21.24
CA TYR A 36 22.58 18.51 20.50
C TYR A 36 23.45 18.70 19.27
N ASN A 37 22.80 18.60 18.12
CA ASN A 37 23.32 19.03 16.85
C ASN A 37 22.24 19.92 16.24
N HIS A 38 22.62 21.11 15.74
CA HIS A 38 21.70 22.03 15.06
C HIS A 38 21.00 21.37 13.86
N HIS A 39 21.58 20.30 13.31
CA HIS A 39 21.04 19.48 12.24
C HIS A 39 20.28 18.23 12.72
N LEU A 40 20.15 18.00 14.04
CA LEU A 40 19.41 16.87 14.61
C LEU A 40 17.90 17.19 14.57
N ASP A 41 17.27 16.93 13.44
CA ASP A 41 15.81 16.89 13.34
C ASP A 41 15.31 15.44 13.39
N ALA A 42 13.99 15.26 13.53
CA ALA A 42 13.39 13.93 13.57
C ALA A 42 13.67 13.13 12.28
N ASN A 43 13.86 13.82 11.15
CA ASN A 43 14.21 13.19 9.88
C ASN A 43 15.64 12.63 9.93
N TYR A 44 16.59 13.39 10.46
CA TYR A 44 17.98 12.99 10.58
C TYR A 44 18.14 11.75 11.49
N VAL A 45 17.44 11.73 12.63
CA VAL A 45 17.44 10.55 13.52
C VAL A 45 16.83 9.34 12.81
N SER A 46 15.72 9.53 12.09
CA SER A 46 15.11 8.46 11.29
C SER A 46 16.07 7.94 10.21
N ASP A 47 16.79 8.82 9.52
CA ASP A 47 17.73 8.44 8.45
C ASP A 47 18.88 7.58 9.01
N ILE A 48 19.44 7.95 10.17
CA ILE A 48 20.48 7.16 10.86
C ILE A 48 19.94 5.79 11.26
N CYS A 49 18.74 5.72 11.85
CA CYS A 49 18.14 4.44 12.25
C CYS A 49 17.84 3.53 11.05
N MET A 50 17.54 4.12 9.88
CA MET A 50 17.27 3.39 8.65
C MET A 50 18.54 3.03 7.87
N GLU A 51 19.70 3.59 8.21
CA GLU A 51 20.97 3.39 7.48
C GLU A 51 21.38 1.92 7.33
N PRO A 52 21.29 1.04 8.36
CA PRO A 52 21.58 -0.38 8.18
C PRO A 52 20.63 -1.07 7.19
N ILE A 53 19.37 -0.64 7.17
CA ILE A 53 18.36 -1.15 6.24
C ILE A 53 18.69 -0.65 4.83
N PHE A 54 19.05 0.62 4.66
CA PHE A 54 19.46 1.15 3.36
C PHE A 54 20.71 0.46 2.83
N TRP A 55 21.73 0.23 3.66
CA TRP A 55 22.92 -0.52 3.27
C TRP A 55 22.57 -1.95 2.83
N PHE A 56 21.72 -2.66 3.59
CA PHE A 56 21.25 -3.98 3.21
C PHE A 56 20.48 -3.93 1.89
N VAL A 57 19.51 -3.03 1.79
CA VAL A 57 18.71 -2.88 0.58
C VAL A 57 19.61 -2.54 -0.60
N ASP A 58 20.56 -1.63 -0.50
CA ASP A 58 21.47 -1.23 -1.59
C ASP A 58 22.41 -2.37 -2.04
N ASN A 59 22.90 -3.18 -1.12
CA ASN A 59 23.77 -4.31 -1.44
C ASN A 59 22.99 -5.48 -2.06
N PHE A 60 21.74 -5.68 -1.65
CA PHE A 60 20.92 -6.80 -2.09
C PHE A 60 19.81 -6.40 -3.09
N THR A 61 19.70 -5.12 -3.48
CA THR A 61 18.55 -4.60 -4.25
C THR A 61 18.34 -5.35 -5.55
N LYS A 62 19.46 -5.73 -6.20
CA LYS A 62 19.44 -6.44 -7.48
C LYS A 62 18.83 -7.84 -7.37
N PHE A 63 18.96 -8.49 -6.23
CA PHE A 63 18.34 -9.80 -5.95
C PHE A 63 16.94 -9.66 -5.35
N LEU A 64 16.71 -8.60 -4.56
CA LEU A 64 15.42 -8.32 -3.95
C LEU A 64 14.33 -7.99 -4.98
N GLY A 65 14.67 -7.33 -6.08
CA GLY A 65 13.70 -7.00 -7.15
C GLY A 65 12.96 -8.23 -7.70
N PRO A 66 13.66 -9.22 -8.29
CA PRO A 66 13.05 -10.46 -8.76
C PRO A 66 12.27 -11.22 -7.69
N PHE A 67 12.77 -11.22 -6.44
CA PHE A 67 12.08 -11.83 -5.31
C PHE A 67 10.73 -11.16 -5.03
N PHE A 68 10.68 -9.83 -4.95
CA PHE A 68 9.43 -9.10 -4.72
C PHE A 68 8.42 -9.30 -5.86
N VAL A 69 8.89 -9.34 -7.11
CA VAL A 69 8.04 -9.66 -8.27
C VAL A 69 7.45 -11.07 -8.13
N ALA A 70 8.26 -12.06 -7.76
CA ALA A 70 7.77 -13.41 -7.52
C ALA A 70 6.74 -13.46 -6.37
N CYS A 71 6.99 -12.76 -5.26
CA CYS A 71 6.05 -12.66 -4.14
C CYS A 71 4.69 -12.07 -4.56
N VAL A 72 4.69 -10.99 -5.35
CA VAL A 72 3.45 -10.36 -5.85
C VAL A 72 2.69 -11.33 -6.75
N VAL A 73 3.37 -11.98 -7.70
CA VAL A 73 2.74 -12.96 -8.62
C VAL A 73 2.15 -14.13 -7.84
N LEU A 74 2.89 -14.70 -6.88
CA LEU A 74 2.41 -15.80 -6.04
C LEU A 74 1.21 -15.38 -5.20
N LEU A 75 1.26 -14.20 -4.58
CA LEU A 75 0.17 -13.68 -3.75
C LEU A 75 -1.09 -13.44 -4.57
N MET A 76 -0.95 -12.79 -5.74
CA MET A 76 -2.07 -12.59 -6.66
C MET A 76 -2.67 -13.91 -7.13
N THR A 77 -1.82 -14.89 -7.46
CA THR A 77 -2.26 -16.22 -7.88
C THR A 77 -3.01 -16.94 -6.77
N ALA A 78 -2.51 -16.91 -5.53
CA ALA A 78 -3.17 -17.50 -4.37
C ALA A 78 -4.55 -16.88 -4.12
N VAL A 79 -4.65 -15.55 -4.13
CA VAL A 79 -5.93 -14.83 -3.96
C VAL A 79 -6.93 -15.21 -5.08
N ILE A 80 -6.48 -15.27 -6.33
CA ILE A 80 -7.32 -15.68 -7.46
C ILE A 80 -7.80 -17.12 -7.27
N ILE A 81 -6.90 -18.06 -6.95
CA ILE A 81 -7.27 -19.47 -6.73
C ILE A 81 -8.32 -19.59 -5.64
N ILE A 82 -8.12 -18.97 -4.48
CA ILE A 82 -9.08 -19.02 -3.36
C ILE A 82 -10.43 -18.43 -3.78
N ALA A 83 -10.45 -17.33 -4.54
CA ALA A 83 -11.68 -16.68 -4.97
C ALA A 83 -12.51 -17.57 -5.92
N TYR A 84 -11.85 -18.30 -6.82
CA TYR A 84 -12.52 -19.24 -7.73
C TYR A 84 -12.85 -20.58 -7.07
N TYR A 85 -12.03 -21.06 -6.13
CA TYR A 85 -12.23 -22.36 -5.50
C TYR A 85 -13.29 -22.32 -4.39
N ILE A 86 -13.32 -21.25 -3.60
CA ILE A 86 -14.29 -21.08 -2.50
C ILE A 86 -15.44 -20.16 -2.91
N GLY A 87 -15.12 -18.97 -3.45
CA GLY A 87 -16.11 -17.93 -3.71
C GLY A 87 -17.08 -18.27 -4.83
N LEU A 88 -16.60 -18.83 -5.94
CA LEU A 88 -17.46 -19.13 -7.09
C LEU A 88 -18.51 -20.23 -6.78
N PRO A 89 -18.15 -21.41 -6.23
CA PRO A 89 -19.16 -22.40 -5.84
C PRO A 89 -20.17 -21.87 -4.83
N TYR A 90 -19.72 -21.06 -3.87
CA TYR A 90 -20.58 -20.43 -2.87
C TYR A 90 -21.68 -19.58 -3.52
N TRP A 91 -21.29 -18.65 -4.39
CA TRP A 91 -22.25 -17.77 -5.06
C TRP A 91 -23.09 -18.50 -6.10
N TRP A 92 -22.53 -19.51 -6.77
CA TRP A 92 -23.27 -20.34 -7.73
C TRP A 92 -24.43 -21.10 -7.06
N ASN A 93 -24.17 -21.71 -5.91
CA ASN A 93 -25.19 -22.44 -5.15
C ASN A 93 -26.24 -21.51 -4.54
N ARG A 94 -25.86 -20.29 -4.16
CA ARG A 94 -26.79 -19.31 -3.58
C ARG A 94 -27.69 -18.63 -4.62
N ASN A 95 -27.09 -18.10 -5.68
CA ASN A 95 -27.82 -17.46 -6.79
C ASN A 95 -26.95 -17.44 -8.07
N PRO A 96 -27.23 -18.33 -9.04
CA PRO A 96 -26.46 -18.40 -10.28
C PRO A 96 -26.42 -17.10 -11.10
N GLN A 97 -27.48 -16.30 -11.08
CA GLN A 97 -27.53 -15.04 -11.84
C GLN A 97 -26.55 -14.01 -11.25
N VAL A 98 -26.53 -13.89 -9.92
CA VAL A 98 -25.55 -13.05 -9.22
C VAL A 98 -24.15 -13.58 -9.47
N ALA A 99 -23.93 -14.89 -9.39
CA ALA A 99 -22.63 -15.50 -9.65
C ALA A 99 -22.10 -15.14 -11.04
N VAL A 100 -22.93 -15.19 -12.09
CA VAL A 100 -22.54 -14.80 -13.45
C VAL A 100 -22.09 -13.34 -13.51
N VAL A 101 -22.84 -12.42 -12.89
CA VAL A 101 -22.47 -10.99 -12.84
C VAL A 101 -21.15 -10.79 -12.11
N LEU A 102 -20.95 -11.46 -10.97
CA LEU A 102 -19.70 -11.41 -10.21
C LEU A 102 -18.52 -11.96 -10.99
N VAL A 103 -18.71 -13.04 -11.75
CA VAL A 103 -17.68 -13.60 -12.63
C VAL A 103 -17.31 -12.62 -13.73
N ILE A 104 -18.27 -11.94 -14.35
CA ILE A 104 -17.99 -10.93 -15.40
C ILE A 104 -17.17 -9.78 -14.83
N ILE A 105 -17.63 -9.16 -13.73
CA ILE A 105 -16.95 -8.03 -13.09
C ILE A 105 -15.59 -8.45 -12.55
N GLY A 106 -15.52 -9.59 -11.86
CA GLY A 106 -14.30 -10.15 -11.29
C GLY A 106 -13.25 -10.48 -12.36
N ASN A 107 -13.67 -11.01 -13.52
CA ASN A 107 -12.75 -11.23 -14.64
C ASN A 107 -12.26 -9.92 -15.27
N TRP A 108 -13.12 -8.91 -15.41
CA TRP A 108 -12.71 -7.60 -15.90
C TRP A 108 -11.67 -6.94 -14.98
N LEU A 109 -11.88 -7.00 -13.66
CA LEU A 109 -10.91 -6.54 -12.65
C LEU A 109 -9.60 -7.35 -12.73
N LYS A 110 -9.70 -8.69 -12.76
CA LYS A 110 -8.54 -9.60 -12.87
C LYS A 110 -7.69 -9.29 -14.10
N VAL A 111 -8.30 -9.16 -15.27
CA VAL A 111 -7.61 -8.90 -16.54
C VAL A 111 -6.91 -7.55 -16.50
N ASN A 112 -7.57 -6.50 -16.00
CA ASN A 112 -6.94 -5.19 -15.87
C ASN A 112 -5.78 -5.20 -14.87
N THR A 113 -5.95 -5.82 -13.70
CA THR A 113 -4.89 -5.92 -12.69
C THR A 113 -3.67 -6.63 -13.25
N LEU A 114 -3.85 -7.79 -13.88
CA LEU A 114 -2.76 -8.57 -14.48
C LEU A 114 -2.07 -7.81 -15.62
N PHE A 115 -2.85 -7.18 -16.50
CA PHE A 115 -2.31 -6.42 -17.61
C PHE A 115 -1.45 -5.25 -17.13
N HIS A 116 -1.95 -4.43 -16.22
CA HIS A 116 -1.23 -3.26 -15.74
C HIS A 116 -0.01 -3.64 -14.91
N TYR A 117 -0.08 -4.72 -14.13
CA TYR A 117 1.10 -5.26 -13.44
C TYR A 117 2.17 -5.70 -14.43
N TYR A 118 1.79 -6.53 -15.40
CA TYR A 118 2.69 -7.01 -16.45
C TYR A 118 3.35 -5.85 -17.18
N MET A 119 2.56 -4.88 -17.65
CA MET A 119 3.07 -3.70 -18.34
C MET A 119 3.98 -2.84 -17.44
N GLY A 120 3.71 -2.74 -16.15
CA GLY A 120 4.61 -2.05 -15.20
C GLY A 120 5.98 -2.74 -15.09
N VAL A 121 6.00 -4.07 -15.06
CA VAL A 121 7.24 -4.87 -15.00
C VAL A 121 8.01 -4.81 -16.32
N VAL A 122 7.37 -5.03 -17.46
CA VAL A 122 8.08 -5.23 -18.74
C VAL A 122 8.35 -3.94 -19.52
N THR A 123 7.53 -2.90 -19.31
CA THR A 123 7.68 -1.66 -20.10
C THR A 123 8.89 -0.89 -19.59
N SER A 124 9.85 -0.64 -20.48
CA SER A 124 10.99 0.23 -20.19
C SER A 124 10.48 1.62 -19.79
N PRO A 125 10.97 2.23 -18.69
CA PRO A 125 10.51 3.54 -18.24
C PRO A 125 10.94 4.69 -19.17
N GLY A 126 11.87 4.43 -20.09
CA GLY A 126 12.46 5.43 -21.00
C GLY A 126 13.80 5.93 -20.51
N HIS A 127 14.73 6.10 -21.44
CA HIS A 127 16.09 6.55 -21.16
C HIS A 127 16.54 7.57 -22.22
N PRO A 128 17.35 8.57 -21.84
CA PRO A 128 17.95 9.48 -22.82
C PRO A 128 18.82 8.72 -23.85
N PRO A 129 18.81 9.14 -25.13
CA PRO A 129 19.66 8.53 -26.16
C PRO A 129 21.15 8.73 -25.83
N LYS A 130 21.97 7.69 -26.04
CA LYS A 130 23.42 7.76 -25.83
C LYS A 130 24.10 8.42 -27.02
N GLY A 131 24.95 9.40 -26.78
CA GLY A 131 25.77 10.05 -27.82
C GLY A 131 25.01 11.00 -28.75
N ALA A 132 23.72 11.24 -28.51
CA ALA A 132 22.94 12.23 -29.24
C ALA A 132 22.96 13.59 -28.52
N LEU A 133 22.93 14.67 -29.29
CA LEU A 133 22.75 16.02 -28.75
C LEU A 133 21.30 16.18 -28.28
N ILE A 134 21.13 16.52 -27.00
CA ILE A 134 19.83 16.80 -26.41
C ILE A 134 19.68 18.32 -26.36
N GLN A 135 18.86 18.87 -27.25
CA GLN A 135 18.73 20.32 -27.45
C GLN A 135 18.21 21.04 -26.19
N GLU A 136 17.30 20.43 -25.45
CA GLU A 136 16.68 21.00 -24.24
C GLU A 136 17.30 20.44 -22.93
N ALA A 137 18.58 20.07 -22.95
CA ALA A 137 19.24 19.54 -21.75
C ALA A 137 19.29 20.60 -20.63
N VAL A 138 18.70 20.29 -19.47
CA VAL A 138 18.64 21.22 -18.32
C VAL A 138 19.82 21.10 -17.38
N SER A 139 20.51 19.95 -17.39
CA SER A 139 21.68 19.69 -16.54
C SER A 139 22.51 18.53 -17.07
N ILE A 140 23.68 18.27 -16.48
CA ILE A 140 24.50 17.09 -16.77
C ILE A 140 24.38 16.07 -15.64
N CYS A 141 24.24 14.79 -15.98
CA CYS A 141 24.33 13.70 -15.02
C CYS A 141 25.78 13.47 -14.60
N ARG A 142 26.11 13.63 -13.32
CA ARG A 142 27.47 13.37 -12.82
C ARG A 142 27.90 11.90 -12.94
N LYS A 143 26.96 10.96 -12.78
CA LYS A 143 27.23 9.52 -12.84
C LYS A 143 27.30 8.98 -14.27
N CYS A 144 26.42 9.45 -15.15
CA CYS A 144 26.39 9.00 -16.55
C CYS A 144 27.28 9.85 -17.47
N ILE A 145 27.74 11.02 -17.01
CA ILE A 145 28.50 12.01 -17.80
C ILE A 145 27.79 12.31 -19.13
N ALA A 146 26.48 12.58 -19.02
CA ALA A 146 25.60 12.76 -20.18
C ALA A 146 24.58 13.87 -19.90
N PRO A 147 24.13 14.60 -20.93
CA PRO A 147 23.07 15.59 -20.80
C PRO A 147 21.77 14.96 -20.30
N LYS A 148 21.10 15.65 -19.39
CA LYS A 148 19.78 15.28 -18.85
C LYS A 148 18.71 16.14 -19.50
N PRO A 149 17.76 15.53 -20.23
CA PRO A 149 16.51 16.20 -20.60
C PRO A 149 15.77 16.73 -19.36
N PRO A 150 14.77 17.62 -19.55
CA PRO A 150 13.89 18.03 -18.46
C PRO A 150 13.23 16.80 -17.80
N ARG A 151 12.90 16.93 -16.51
CA ARG A 151 12.22 15.88 -15.72
C ARG A 151 12.98 14.54 -15.60
N THR A 152 14.23 14.48 -16.04
CA THR A 152 15.04 13.25 -16.03
C THR A 152 15.93 13.17 -14.79
N HIS A 153 15.86 12.04 -14.07
CA HIS A 153 16.69 11.78 -12.90
C HIS A 153 17.50 10.49 -13.05
N HIS A 154 18.62 10.39 -12.33
CA HIS A 154 19.46 9.19 -12.34
C HIS A 154 19.04 8.24 -11.22
N CYS A 155 18.69 7.00 -11.57
CA CYS A 155 18.46 5.95 -10.59
C CYS A 155 19.77 5.21 -10.31
N SER A 156 20.21 5.19 -9.05
CA SER A 156 21.39 4.43 -8.61
C SER A 156 21.21 2.92 -8.79
N VAL A 157 20.02 2.41 -8.47
CA VAL A 157 19.70 0.98 -8.56
C VAL A 157 19.77 0.48 -10.00
N CYS A 158 19.15 1.21 -10.93
CA CYS A 158 19.19 0.88 -12.37
C CYS A 158 20.49 1.33 -13.06
N ASN A 159 21.30 2.15 -12.40
CA ASN A 159 22.52 2.79 -12.90
C ASN A 159 22.35 3.51 -14.25
N LYS A 160 21.26 4.26 -14.41
CA LYS A 160 20.93 5.01 -15.63
C LYS A 160 19.96 6.15 -15.38
N CYS A 161 19.96 7.12 -16.29
CA CYS A 161 18.99 8.19 -16.31
C CYS A 161 17.64 7.72 -16.85
N ILE A 162 16.57 8.02 -16.11
CA ILE A 162 15.18 7.64 -16.41
C ILE A 162 14.40 8.90 -16.79
N LEU A 163 13.72 8.87 -17.94
CA LEU A 163 12.87 9.97 -18.41
C LEU A 163 11.63 10.11 -17.50
N LYS A 164 11.27 11.34 -17.15
CA LYS A 164 10.17 11.66 -16.20
C LYS A 164 10.16 10.71 -15.00
N MET A 165 11.31 10.57 -14.36
CA MET A 165 11.48 9.60 -13.28
C MET A 165 10.57 9.94 -12.12
N ASP A 166 9.81 8.95 -11.65
CA ASP A 166 9.03 9.05 -10.42
C ASP A 166 9.78 8.42 -9.25
N HIS A 167 10.02 7.10 -9.32
CA HIS A 167 10.82 6.38 -8.33
C HIS A 167 11.32 5.04 -8.90
N HIS A 168 12.18 4.36 -8.15
CA HIS A 168 12.50 2.96 -8.39
C HIS A 168 11.57 2.08 -7.55
N CYS A 169 10.83 1.16 -8.18
CA CYS A 169 9.86 0.31 -7.50
C CYS A 169 10.39 -1.14 -7.42
N PRO A 170 10.78 -1.63 -6.23
CA PRO A 170 11.23 -3.02 -6.07
C PRO A 170 10.15 -4.04 -6.47
N TRP A 171 8.87 -3.73 -6.22
CA TRP A 171 7.71 -4.59 -6.54
C TRP A 171 7.48 -4.81 -8.04
N LEU A 172 8.05 -3.95 -8.89
CA LEU A 172 8.06 -4.11 -10.34
C LEU A 172 9.41 -4.59 -10.87
N ASN A 173 10.44 -4.64 -10.02
CA ASN A 173 11.84 -4.76 -10.41
C ASN A 173 12.21 -3.78 -11.55
N ASN A 174 11.64 -2.57 -11.50
CA ASN A 174 11.73 -1.59 -12.57
C ASN A 174 11.58 -0.17 -12.02
N CYS A 175 12.13 0.81 -12.75
CA CYS A 175 11.83 2.20 -12.47
C CYS A 175 10.45 2.57 -13.01
N VAL A 176 9.77 3.48 -12.32
CA VAL A 176 8.56 4.14 -12.80
C VAL A 176 8.98 5.47 -13.44
N GLY A 177 8.71 5.62 -14.73
CA GLY A 177 9.09 6.76 -15.54
C GLY A 177 8.12 7.00 -16.69
N HIS A 178 8.52 7.81 -17.67
CA HIS A 178 7.65 8.34 -18.73
C HIS A 178 6.71 7.31 -19.35
N TYR A 179 7.24 6.18 -19.82
CA TYR A 179 6.46 5.21 -20.60
C TYR A 179 5.64 4.21 -19.77
N ASN A 180 5.92 4.04 -18.47
CA ASN A 180 5.24 3.06 -17.64
C ASN A 180 4.52 3.64 -16.41
N HIS A 181 4.60 4.95 -16.17
CA HIS A 181 3.95 5.60 -15.04
C HIS A 181 2.43 5.36 -15.01
N ARG A 182 1.76 5.43 -16.17
CA ARG A 182 0.31 5.12 -16.26
C ARG A 182 0.01 3.70 -15.81
N TYR A 183 0.80 2.71 -16.26
CA TYR A 183 0.58 1.31 -15.90
C TYR A 183 0.75 1.08 -14.40
N PHE A 184 1.77 1.68 -13.80
CA PHE A 184 1.97 1.63 -12.35
C PHE A 184 0.77 2.20 -11.57
N PHE A 185 0.29 3.39 -11.95
CA PHE A 185 -0.85 4.01 -11.28
C PHE A 185 -2.12 3.17 -11.43
N MET A 186 -2.43 2.72 -12.64
CA MET A 186 -3.62 1.89 -12.90
C MET A 186 -3.55 0.54 -12.22
N TYR A 187 -2.36 -0.08 -12.13
CA TYR A 187 -2.17 -1.31 -11.37
C TYR A 187 -2.61 -1.16 -9.91
N MET A 188 -2.20 -0.08 -9.23
CA MET A 188 -2.59 0.16 -7.84
C MET A 188 -4.10 0.38 -7.69
N VAL A 189 -4.71 1.16 -8.60
CA VAL A 189 -6.17 1.40 -8.61
C VAL A 189 -6.93 0.09 -8.82
N PHE A 190 -6.53 -0.72 -9.81
CA PHE A 190 -7.22 -1.98 -10.09
C PHE A 190 -7.02 -3.03 -9.00
N ILE A 191 -5.87 -3.07 -8.30
CA ILE A 191 -5.76 -3.90 -7.10
C ILE A 191 -6.72 -3.40 -6.02
N ALA A 192 -6.73 -2.11 -5.70
CA ALA A 192 -7.62 -1.58 -4.67
C ALA A 192 -9.10 -1.90 -4.96
N LEU A 193 -9.52 -1.76 -6.22
CA LEU A 193 -10.85 -2.15 -6.66
C LEU A 193 -11.07 -3.68 -6.60
N SER A 194 -10.09 -4.49 -6.98
CA SER A 194 -10.16 -5.96 -6.91
C SER A 194 -10.28 -6.45 -5.46
N THR A 195 -9.49 -5.90 -4.54
CA THR A 195 -9.53 -6.27 -3.12
C THR A 195 -10.81 -5.78 -2.46
N LEU A 196 -11.29 -4.57 -2.80
CA LEU A 196 -12.60 -4.10 -2.34
C LEU A 196 -13.74 -4.99 -2.82
N PHE A 197 -13.71 -5.39 -4.09
CA PHE A 197 -14.68 -6.33 -4.66
C PHE A 197 -14.68 -7.66 -3.89
N LEU A 198 -13.50 -8.24 -3.64
CA LEU A 198 -13.38 -9.48 -2.87
C LEU A 198 -13.82 -9.32 -1.41
N MET A 199 -13.57 -8.17 -0.78
CA MET A 199 -14.04 -7.90 0.58
C MET A 199 -15.56 -7.81 0.65
N VAL A 200 -16.19 -7.07 -0.26
CA VAL A 200 -17.66 -6.90 -0.28
C VAL A 200 -18.38 -8.23 -0.52
N PHE A 201 -17.98 -8.98 -1.54
CA PHE A 201 -18.64 -10.25 -1.90
C PHE A 201 -18.11 -11.46 -1.13
N GLY A 202 -16.99 -11.31 -0.43
CA GLY A 202 -16.44 -12.30 0.51
C GLY A 202 -16.89 -12.09 1.94
N PHE A 203 -17.51 -10.95 2.28
CA PHE A 203 -17.93 -10.65 3.65
C PHE A 203 -18.91 -11.68 4.21
N ASP A 204 -19.94 -12.04 3.44
CA ASP A 204 -20.94 -13.03 3.86
C ASP A 204 -20.28 -14.38 4.14
N ILE A 205 -19.38 -14.83 3.25
CA ILE A 205 -18.60 -16.07 3.41
C ILE A 205 -17.74 -16.00 4.67
N ALA A 206 -17.00 -14.91 4.87
CA ALA A 206 -16.14 -14.74 6.03
C ALA A 206 -16.97 -14.68 7.33
N TYR A 207 -18.12 -14.01 7.32
CA TYR A 207 -18.99 -13.91 8.48
C TYR A 207 -19.57 -15.27 8.88
N THR A 208 -20.06 -16.05 7.91
CA THR A 208 -20.65 -17.37 8.20
C THR A 208 -19.61 -18.40 8.63
N GLU A 209 -18.44 -18.42 8.00
CA GLU A 209 -17.48 -19.52 8.16
C GLU A 209 -16.42 -19.25 9.22
N VAL A 210 -16.14 -17.98 9.50
CA VAL A 210 -15.13 -17.57 10.48
C VAL A 210 -15.77 -17.02 11.75
N TRP A 211 -16.90 -16.30 11.65
CA TRP A 211 -17.49 -15.64 12.83
C TRP A 211 -18.61 -16.45 13.48
N LEU A 212 -19.55 -16.99 12.73
CA LEU A 212 -20.69 -17.73 13.32
C LEU A 212 -20.28 -19.11 13.86
N GLN A 213 -19.49 -19.87 13.11
CA GLN A 213 -19.07 -21.21 13.57
C GLN A 213 -18.13 -21.19 14.78
N ASN A 214 -17.42 -20.08 15.04
CA ASN A 214 -16.61 -19.93 16.25
C ASN A 214 -17.47 -19.75 17.51
N ILE A 215 -18.71 -19.24 17.37
CA ILE A 215 -19.63 -19.07 18.51
C ILE A 215 -20.24 -20.42 18.89
N ASP A 216 -20.60 -21.25 17.90
CA ASP A 216 -21.15 -22.58 18.16
C ASP A 216 -20.11 -23.53 18.79
N GLU A 217 -18.81 -23.38 18.47
CA GLU A 217 -17.73 -24.17 19.09
C GLU A 217 -17.49 -23.81 20.59
N ASP A 218 -17.60 -22.53 20.99
CA ASP A 218 -17.41 -22.10 22.39
C ASP A 218 -18.60 -22.45 23.31
N ASP A 219 -19.82 -22.57 22.75
CA ASP A 219 -21.03 -22.90 23.51
C ASP A 219 -21.21 -24.43 23.72
N ASP A 220 -20.70 -25.28 22.81
CA ASP A 220 -20.83 -26.75 22.95
C ASP A 220 -19.83 -27.34 23.97
N ASP A 221 -18.67 -26.70 24.19
CA ASP A 221 -17.69 -27.11 25.21
C ASP A 221 -18.16 -26.84 26.67
N ASN A 222 -19.25 -26.09 26.86
CA ASN A 222 -19.78 -25.73 28.18
C ASN A 222 -21.13 -26.38 28.53
N ILE A 223 -21.75 -27.15 27.65
CA ILE A 223 -22.96 -27.93 27.98
C ILE A 223 -22.54 -29.33 28.42
N PHE A 224 -21.95 -29.40 29.62
CA PHE A 224 -21.82 -30.66 30.35
C PHE A 224 -23.22 -31.05 30.85
N GLY A 225 -24.02 -31.69 30.00
CA GLY A 225 -25.31 -32.23 30.38
C GLY A 225 -25.13 -33.27 31.48
N HIS A 226 -25.53 -32.95 32.71
CA HIS A 226 -25.61 -33.95 33.77
C HIS A 226 -26.63 -35.02 33.34
N PRO A 227 -26.27 -36.32 33.30
CA PRO A 227 -27.20 -37.36 32.90
C PRO A 227 -28.35 -37.42 33.92
N VAL A 228 -29.58 -37.28 33.42
CA VAL A 228 -30.80 -37.36 34.23
C VAL A 228 -31.58 -38.60 33.85
N ARG A 229 -32.02 -39.38 34.84
CA ARG A 229 -32.87 -40.56 34.61
C ARG A 229 -34.31 -40.19 34.89
N PHE A 230 -35.21 -40.65 34.03
CA PHE A 230 -36.66 -40.55 34.23
C PHE A 230 -37.17 -41.86 34.83
N ASN A 231 -37.84 -41.79 35.97
CA ASN A 231 -38.61 -42.93 36.49
C ASN A 231 -39.92 -43.06 35.69
N ASN A 232 -40.58 -44.23 35.75
CA ASN A 232 -41.90 -44.50 35.16
C ASN A 232 -43.02 -43.56 35.64
N ASN A 233 -42.76 -42.76 36.68
CA ASN A 233 -43.66 -41.72 37.20
C ASN A 233 -43.28 -40.30 36.74
N SER A 234 -42.34 -40.15 35.79
CA SER A 234 -41.90 -38.88 35.19
C SER A 234 -41.22 -37.88 36.13
N GLU A 235 -40.80 -38.30 37.32
CA GLU A 235 -39.95 -37.48 38.20
C GLU A 235 -38.49 -37.50 37.74
N ILE A 236 -37.87 -36.33 37.74
CA ILE A 236 -36.48 -36.09 37.32
C ILE A 236 -35.57 -36.32 38.53
N ILE A 237 -34.75 -37.38 38.51
CA ILE A 237 -33.80 -37.68 39.58
C ILE A 237 -32.39 -37.35 39.07
N ALA A 238 -31.74 -36.36 39.70
CA ALA A 238 -30.32 -36.08 39.49
C ALA A 238 -29.50 -37.27 40.02
N VAL A 239 -28.66 -37.88 39.18
CA VAL A 239 -27.83 -39.02 39.58
C VAL A 239 -26.67 -38.48 40.43
N PRO A 240 -26.59 -38.80 41.74
CA PRO A 240 -25.43 -38.46 42.53
C PRO A 240 -24.36 -39.54 42.30
N GLU A 241 -23.13 -39.09 42.16
CA GLU A 241 -21.89 -39.87 42.02
C GLU A 241 -21.60 -40.53 40.68
N TRP A 242 -20.54 -39.98 40.08
CA TRP A 242 -19.75 -40.47 38.98
C TRP A 242 -19.10 -41.80 39.36
N ASP A 243 -19.53 -42.89 38.73
CA ASP A 243 -18.88 -44.19 38.85
C ASP A 243 -17.57 -44.19 38.04
N ASN A 244 -16.44 -44.24 38.74
CA ASN A 244 -15.08 -44.16 38.16
C ASN A 244 -14.70 -45.38 37.29
N ASN A 245 -15.58 -46.36 37.11
CA ASN A 245 -15.28 -47.60 36.38
C ASN A 245 -15.78 -47.64 34.93
N THR A 246 -16.28 -46.54 34.38
CA THR A 246 -16.60 -46.46 32.94
C THR A 246 -15.66 -45.45 32.30
N SER A 247 -14.52 -45.93 31.79
CA SER A 247 -13.73 -45.21 30.78
C SER A 247 -14.50 -45.23 29.46
N SER A 248 -15.66 -44.57 29.43
CA SER A 248 -16.28 -44.14 28.20
C SER A 248 -15.55 -42.88 27.75
N GLU A 249 -14.39 -43.08 27.12
CA GLU A 249 -13.78 -42.05 26.28
C GLU A 249 -14.84 -41.62 25.26
N LEU A 250 -15.39 -40.41 25.43
CA LEU A 250 -16.22 -39.78 24.42
C LEU A 250 -15.36 -39.71 23.14
N PRO A 251 -15.90 -40.11 21.97
CA PRO A 251 -15.14 -40.00 20.74
C PRO A 251 -14.87 -38.52 20.50
N ILE A 252 -13.59 -38.14 20.49
CA ILE A 252 -13.16 -36.82 20.04
C ILE A 252 -13.66 -36.72 18.59
N THR A 253 -14.67 -35.88 18.36
CA THR A 253 -15.12 -35.53 17.01
C THR A 253 -13.99 -34.75 16.34
N GLU A 254 -13.12 -35.44 15.62
CA GLU A 254 -12.11 -34.79 14.79
C GLU A 254 -12.82 -33.88 13.79
N ILE A 255 -12.63 -32.57 13.94
CA ILE A 255 -13.12 -31.57 12.98
C ILE A 255 -12.54 -31.95 11.61
N PRO A 256 -13.37 -32.13 10.56
CA PRO A 256 -12.88 -32.53 9.26
C PRO A 256 -11.79 -31.56 8.77
N THR A 257 -10.66 -32.11 8.31
CA THR A 257 -9.51 -31.34 7.79
C THR A 257 -9.92 -30.33 6.72
N GLU A 258 -10.98 -30.66 5.96
CA GLU A 258 -11.60 -29.81 4.95
C GLU A 258 -12.11 -28.45 5.50
N VAL A 259 -12.68 -28.44 6.71
CA VAL A 259 -13.19 -27.23 7.35
C VAL A 259 -12.03 -26.33 7.79
N VAL A 260 -10.97 -26.92 8.34
CA VAL A 260 -9.81 -26.20 8.89
C VAL A 260 -9.04 -25.44 7.81
N TRP A 261 -8.71 -26.09 6.68
CA TRP A 261 -7.97 -25.40 5.62
C TRP A 261 -8.79 -24.28 4.99
N ARG A 262 -10.11 -24.52 4.84
CA ARG A 262 -11.02 -23.55 4.25
C ARG A 262 -11.14 -22.29 5.09
N ARG A 263 -11.31 -22.43 6.41
CA ARG A 263 -11.28 -21.28 7.35
C ARG A 263 -9.96 -20.52 7.25
N ARG A 264 -8.81 -21.22 7.30
CA ARG A 264 -7.48 -20.59 7.17
C ARG A 264 -7.31 -19.83 5.86
N ALA A 265 -7.80 -20.38 4.74
CA ALA A 265 -7.73 -19.72 3.44
C ALA A 265 -8.59 -18.44 3.37
N ILE A 266 -9.80 -18.47 3.93
CA ILE A 266 -10.69 -17.30 4.02
C ILE A 266 -10.07 -16.22 4.90
N THR A 267 -9.55 -16.60 6.08
CA THR A 267 -8.85 -15.67 6.99
C THR A 267 -7.63 -15.04 6.32
N PHE A 268 -6.80 -15.84 5.66
CA PHE A 268 -5.66 -15.35 4.87
C PHE A 268 -6.10 -14.33 3.81
N MET A 269 -7.13 -14.66 3.02
CA MET A 269 -7.67 -13.75 2.01
C MET A 269 -8.17 -12.44 2.62
N ALA A 270 -8.90 -12.50 3.74
CA ALA A 270 -9.44 -11.31 4.41
C ALA A 270 -8.32 -10.37 4.88
N PHE A 271 -7.27 -10.89 5.52
CA PHE A 271 -6.13 -10.08 5.96
C PHE A 271 -5.35 -9.47 4.79
N ILE A 272 -5.04 -10.28 3.78
CA ILE A 272 -4.29 -9.81 2.60
C ILE A 272 -5.08 -8.75 1.83
N CYS A 273 -6.37 -8.99 1.55
CA CYS A 273 -7.22 -8.03 0.84
C CYS A 273 -7.38 -6.73 1.62
N SER A 274 -7.60 -6.80 2.93
CA SER A 274 -7.75 -5.60 3.77
C SER A 274 -6.47 -4.78 3.84
N GLY A 275 -5.32 -5.43 4.08
CA GLY A 275 -4.03 -4.76 4.13
C GLY A 275 -3.65 -4.13 2.78
N ALA A 276 -3.82 -4.88 1.69
CA ALA A 276 -3.55 -4.38 0.35
C ALA A 276 -4.49 -3.23 -0.03
N PHE A 277 -5.79 -3.32 0.30
CA PHE A 277 -6.76 -2.26 0.03
C PHE A 277 -6.36 -0.95 0.71
N VAL A 278 -6.08 -0.97 2.01
CA VAL A 278 -5.70 0.23 2.76
C VAL A 278 -4.40 0.82 2.23
N ALA A 279 -3.35 0.00 2.09
CA ALA A 279 -2.04 0.46 1.65
C ALA A 279 -2.07 1.05 0.23
N LEU A 280 -2.71 0.36 -0.71
CA LEU A 280 -2.72 0.79 -2.11
C LEU A 280 -3.74 1.90 -2.37
N THR A 281 -4.81 2.00 -1.60
CA THR A 281 -5.72 3.16 -1.69
C THR A 281 -5.03 4.42 -1.19
N TRP A 282 -4.30 4.35 -0.08
CA TRP A 282 -3.48 5.46 0.42
C TRP A 282 -2.45 5.90 -0.61
N LEU A 283 -1.65 4.95 -1.13
CA LEU A 283 -0.61 5.23 -2.10
C LEU A 283 -1.19 5.78 -3.42
N SER A 284 -2.29 5.21 -3.92
CA SER A 284 -2.97 5.70 -5.12
C SER A 284 -3.50 7.12 -4.92
N SER A 285 -4.03 7.44 -3.74
CA SER A 285 -4.51 8.79 -3.41
C SER A 285 -3.37 9.81 -3.38
N TRP A 286 -2.22 9.42 -2.83
CA TRP A 286 -1.01 10.23 -2.89
C TRP A 286 -0.59 10.51 -4.33
N HIS A 287 -0.44 9.47 -5.17
CA HIS A 287 -0.08 9.67 -6.58
C HIS A 287 -1.14 10.46 -7.37
N ALA A 288 -2.43 10.27 -7.09
CA ALA A 288 -3.50 11.03 -7.70
C ALA A 288 -3.35 12.53 -7.43
N ARG A 289 -2.96 12.92 -6.21
CA ARG A 289 -2.63 14.31 -5.88
C ARG A 289 -1.47 14.84 -6.72
N GLN A 290 -0.41 14.05 -6.90
CA GLN A 290 0.73 14.45 -7.72
C GLN A 290 0.34 14.66 -9.19
N ILE A 291 -0.50 13.76 -9.73
CA ILE A 291 -1.04 13.88 -11.08
C ILE A 291 -1.89 15.16 -11.21
N VAL A 292 -2.73 15.48 -10.22
CA VAL A 292 -3.51 16.72 -10.22
C VAL A 292 -2.63 17.96 -10.35
N PHE A 293 -1.43 17.96 -9.76
CA PHE A 293 -0.47 19.06 -9.87
C PHE A 293 0.54 18.92 -11.01
N GLY A 294 0.45 17.88 -11.84
CA GLY A 294 1.33 17.68 -13.00
C GLY A 294 2.77 17.28 -12.65
N GLU A 295 3.02 16.80 -11.43
CA GLU A 295 4.36 16.51 -10.89
C GLU A 295 4.60 15.02 -10.64
N THR A 296 5.86 14.60 -10.70
CA THR A 296 6.32 13.31 -10.18
C THR A 296 6.62 13.39 -8.67
N SER A 297 6.86 12.26 -8.02
CA SER A 297 7.28 12.19 -6.61
C SER A 297 8.59 12.97 -6.35
N ILE A 298 9.54 12.94 -7.29
CA ILE A 298 10.79 13.72 -7.20
C ILE A 298 10.49 15.21 -7.37
N GLU A 299 9.68 15.55 -8.36
CA GLU A 299 9.32 16.94 -8.65
C GLU A 299 8.53 17.57 -7.53
N ALA A 300 7.69 16.83 -6.81
CA ALA A 300 6.99 17.29 -5.62
C ALA A 300 7.94 17.92 -4.59
N HIS A 301 9.05 17.21 -4.34
CA HIS A 301 10.07 17.65 -3.38
C HIS A 301 10.82 18.87 -3.91
N ILE A 302 11.15 18.89 -5.20
CA ILE A 302 11.81 20.02 -5.86
C ILE A 302 10.90 21.26 -5.84
N ASN A 303 9.65 21.11 -6.25
CA ASN A 303 8.64 22.17 -6.30
C ASN A 303 8.39 22.73 -4.90
N LYS A 304 8.31 21.89 -3.87
CA LYS A 304 8.19 22.33 -2.47
C LYS A 304 9.42 23.13 -2.02
N ALA A 305 10.62 22.69 -2.37
CA ALA A 305 11.86 23.40 -2.03
C ALA A 305 11.97 24.74 -2.78
N GLU A 306 11.66 24.77 -4.08
CA GLU A 306 11.66 25.99 -4.89
C GLU A 306 10.57 26.96 -4.42
N ALA A 307 9.36 26.49 -4.07
CA ALA A 307 8.33 27.34 -3.49
C ALA A 307 8.80 28.03 -2.20
N LYS A 308 9.51 27.32 -1.32
CA LYS A 308 10.09 27.91 -0.11
C LYS A 308 11.16 28.95 -0.44
N ARG A 309 12.03 28.67 -1.43
CA ARG A 309 13.08 29.59 -1.88
C ARG A 309 12.53 30.88 -2.52
N PHE A 310 11.50 30.75 -3.36
CA PHE A 310 10.84 31.90 -3.99
C PHE A 310 10.10 32.74 -2.95
N SER A 311 9.39 32.10 -2.01
CA SER A 311 8.71 32.79 -0.92
C SER A 311 9.68 33.61 -0.05
N ALA A 312 10.89 33.09 0.24
CA ALA A 312 11.93 33.85 0.94
C ALA A 312 12.40 35.11 0.18
N SER A 313 12.17 35.16 -1.14
CA SER A 313 12.47 36.31 -1.99
C SER A 313 11.23 37.14 -2.35
N ASN A 314 10.10 36.97 -1.64
CA ASN A 314 8.80 37.57 -1.96
C ASN A 314 8.32 37.34 -3.41
N LYS A 315 8.68 36.18 -3.98
CA LYS A 315 8.23 35.74 -5.31
C LYS A 315 7.31 34.53 -5.17
N ILE A 316 6.41 34.36 -6.13
CA ILE A 316 5.54 33.19 -6.21
C ILE A 316 6.14 32.20 -7.19
N TYR A 317 6.35 30.96 -6.75
CA TYR A 317 6.74 29.86 -7.62
C TYR A 317 5.52 29.26 -8.31
N ILE A 318 5.61 29.04 -9.62
CA ILE A 318 4.58 28.37 -10.42
C ILE A 318 5.21 27.11 -11.00
N ASN A 319 4.57 25.96 -10.78
CA ASN A 319 5.01 24.70 -11.39
C ASN A 319 4.88 24.80 -12.92
N PRO A 320 5.99 24.71 -13.69
CA PRO A 320 5.97 24.85 -15.14
C PRO A 320 5.16 23.79 -15.88
N TYR A 321 4.87 22.65 -15.25
CA TYR A 321 4.19 21.49 -15.84
C TYR A 321 2.79 21.25 -15.27
N ASN A 322 2.23 22.24 -14.57
CA ASN A 322 0.85 22.18 -14.10
C ASN A 322 -0.08 22.89 -15.08
N TYR A 323 -0.76 22.13 -15.94
CA TYR A 323 -1.70 22.66 -16.95
C TYR A 323 -3.14 22.76 -16.44
N GLY A 324 -3.39 22.48 -15.17
CA GLY A 324 -4.73 22.36 -14.58
C GLY A 324 -5.13 20.90 -14.40
N SER A 325 -5.97 20.63 -13.38
CA SER A 325 -6.26 19.27 -12.91
C SER A 325 -6.77 18.33 -14.02
N VAL A 326 -7.71 18.79 -14.83
CA VAL A 326 -8.33 18.00 -15.91
C VAL A 326 -7.30 17.67 -17.01
N ASP A 327 -6.52 18.66 -17.44
CA ASP A 327 -5.57 18.46 -18.53
C ASP A 327 -4.35 17.66 -18.08
N ASN A 328 -3.91 17.83 -16.83
CA ASN A 328 -2.89 16.97 -16.24
C ASN A 328 -3.33 15.49 -16.23
N TRP A 329 -4.58 15.21 -15.88
CA TRP A 329 -5.15 13.85 -15.94
C TRP A 329 -5.21 13.32 -17.38
N LYS A 330 -5.68 14.10 -18.34
CA LYS A 330 -5.72 13.69 -19.75
C LYS A 330 -4.32 13.37 -20.28
N ILE A 331 -3.35 14.25 -20.02
CA ILE A 331 -1.95 14.07 -20.42
C ILE A 331 -1.37 12.82 -19.78
N PHE A 332 -1.60 12.62 -18.48
CA PHE A 332 -1.11 11.45 -17.74
C PHE A 332 -1.70 10.13 -18.26
N LEU A 333 -3.02 10.12 -18.51
CA LEU A 333 -3.73 8.95 -19.00
C LEU A 333 -3.51 8.69 -20.50
N GLY A 334 -3.04 9.69 -21.25
CA GLY A 334 -2.90 9.61 -22.70
C GLY A 334 -4.24 9.76 -23.44
N ILE A 335 -5.20 10.45 -22.85
CA ILE A 335 -6.53 10.72 -23.43
C ILE A 335 -6.42 11.95 -24.33
N GLY A 336 -6.85 11.83 -25.59
CA GLY A 336 -6.67 12.84 -26.64
C GLY A 336 -6.24 12.20 -27.97
N ASN A 337 -6.25 12.94 -29.07
CA ASN A 337 -5.89 12.43 -30.41
C ASN A 337 -6.55 11.07 -30.79
N GLY A 338 -7.87 10.94 -30.57
CA GLY A 338 -8.64 9.73 -30.89
C GLY A 338 -8.66 8.65 -29.79
N LYS A 339 -7.91 8.83 -28.69
CA LYS A 339 -7.94 7.94 -27.53
C LYS A 339 -8.96 8.42 -26.51
N SER A 340 -9.89 7.54 -26.15
CA SER A 340 -10.95 7.79 -25.17
C SER A 340 -10.72 7.05 -23.85
N TRP A 341 -11.61 7.25 -22.87
CA TRP A 341 -11.64 6.53 -21.60
C TRP A 341 -11.68 5.01 -21.72
N LEU A 342 -12.14 4.46 -22.86
CA LEU A 342 -12.09 3.03 -23.11
C LEU A 342 -10.65 2.48 -23.10
N HIS A 343 -9.67 3.28 -23.51
CA HIS A 343 -8.26 2.91 -23.47
C HIS A 343 -7.66 2.95 -22.06
N VAL A 344 -8.41 3.44 -21.08
CA VAL A 344 -8.03 3.47 -19.66
C VAL A 344 -8.75 2.37 -18.88
N ILE A 345 -10.02 2.13 -19.19
CA ILE A 345 -10.89 1.15 -18.52
C ILE A 345 -10.59 -0.29 -18.99
N PHE A 346 -10.07 -0.45 -20.20
CA PHE A 346 -9.65 -1.75 -20.75
C PHE A 346 -8.13 -1.79 -20.97
N PRO A 347 -7.53 -3.00 -20.94
CA PRO A 347 -6.13 -3.20 -21.28
C PRO A 347 -5.74 -2.50 -22.56
N SER A 348 -4.81 -1.54 -22.47
CA SER A 348 -4.35 -0.78 -23.62
C SER A 348 -2.86 -0.47 -23.54
N PRO A 349 -2.05 -0.89 -24.53
CA PRO A 349 -0.62 -0.66 -24.55
C PRO A 349 -0.24 0.73 -25.11
N HIS A 350 -1.20 1.64 -25.29
CA HIS A 350 -0.95 2.91 -25.97
C HIS A 350 0.07 3.79 -25.22
N PRO A 351 1.01 4.44 -25.93
CA PRO A 351 2.04 5.24 -25.30
C PRO A 351 1.49 6.56 -24.72
N PRO A 352 2.20 7.17 -23.75
CA PRO A 352 1.93 8.54 -23.30
C PRO A 352 2.19 9.54 -24.44
N PHE A 353 1.80 10.80 -24.23
CA PHE A 353 2.17 11.88 -25.16
C PHE A 353 3.66 12.20 -25.07
N GLY A 354 4.27 12.49 -26.23
CA GLY A 354 5.66 12.90 -26.35
C GLY A 354 6.66 11.75 -26.13
N ASP A 355 7.93 12.06 -26.38
CA ASP A 355 9.06 11.13 -26.27
C ASP A 355 9.73 11.15 -24.87
N GLY A 356 9.33 12.11 -24.02
CA GLY A 356 9.88 12.34 -22.69
C GLY A 356 11.21 13.11 -22.69
N LEU A 357 11.70 13.52 -23.85
CA LEU A 357 12.92 14.33 -24.03
C LEU A 357 12.59 15.82 -24.06
N THR A 358 11.46 16.20 -24.62
CA THR A 358 10.99 17.59 -24.68
C THR A 358 9.67 17.75 -23.92
N TRP A 359 9.47 18.94 -23.35
CA TRP A 359 8.30 19.22 -22.52
C TRP A 359 7.84 20.66 -22.73
N ASP A 360 6.59 20.83 -23.17
CA ASP A 360 5.95 22.14 -23.17
C ASP A 360 5.78 22.63 -21.73
N SER A 361 6.07 23.89 -21.45
CA SER A 361 5.79 24.49 -20.15
C SER A 361 4.62 25.47 -20.26
N VAL A 362 3.96 25.78 -19.15
CA VAL A 362 2.95 26.85 -19.11
C VAL A 362 3.54 28.18 -19.66
N HIS A 363 4.84 28.41 -19.46
CA HIS A 363 5.55 29.58 -19.97
C HIS A 363 5.91 29.52 -21.46
N SER A 364 5.96 28.34 -22.10
CA SER A 364 6.09 28.23 -23.56
C SER A 364 4.74 28.41 -24.26
N MET A 365 3.64 27.95 -23.65
CA MET A 365 2.28 28.16 -24.15
C MET A 365 1.87 29.65 -24.17
N CYS A 366 2.23 30.43 -23.16
CA CYS A 366 1.97 31.88 -23.14
C CYS A 366 2.77 32.67 -24.20
N ARG A 367 3.87 32.11 -24.74
CA ARG A 367 4.67 32.76 -25.79
C ARG A 367 4.22 32.38 -27.20
N ASN A 368 3.54 31.24 -27.38
CA ASN A 368 3.09 30.71 -28.66
C ASN A 368 1.55 30.80 -28.83
N ILE A 369 0.98 31.99 -28.61
CA ILE A 369 -0.48 32.22 -28.73
C ILE A 369 -1.01 31.91 -30.15
N GLU A 370 -0.15 31.76 -31.17
CA GLU A 370 -0.58 31.38 -32.53
C GLU A 370 -0.55 29.88 -32.85
N HIS A 371 -0.04 29.01 -31.98
CA HIS A 371 -0.02 27.57 -32.28
C HIS A 371 -0.50 26.67 -31.14
N LYS A 372 -1.74 26.22 -31.37
CA LYS A 372 -2.31 24.90 -31.07
C LYS A 372 -2.77 24.63 -29.63
N LYS A 373 -4.07 24.32 -29.61
CA LYS A 373 -4.76 23.46 -28.66
C LYS A 373 -3.83 22.35 -28.17
N ILE A 374 -3.77 22.20 -26.84
CA ILE A 374 -3.36 20.97 -26.18
C ILE A 374 -4.04 19.80 -26.93
N PRO A 375 -3.31 18.73 -27.30
CA PRO A 375 -3.88 17.60 -28.05
C PRO A 375 -5.08 16.94 -27.37
#